data_AF-A0A9P7ASA6-F1
#
_entry.id   AF-A0A9P7ASA6-F1
#
_cell.length_a   1.000
_cell.length_b   1.000
_cell.length_c   1.000
_cell.angle_alpha   90.00
_cell.angle_beta   90.00
_cell.angle_gamma   90.00
#
_symmetry.space_group_name_H-M   'P 1'
#
loop_
_entity.id
_entity.type
_entity.pdbx_description
1 polymer ?
#
loop_
_entity_poly.entity_id
_entity_poly.type
_entity_poly.pdbx_seq_one_letter_code
_entity_poly.pdbx_strand_id
1 'polypeptide(L)' 'DIVCAVNLQHNCLDAKCTNLSTKHVWQERTQTDQTTSIVEHQPSPHYLLNTFSIHNYQHIHSFLPESL' A
#
# COMPACT_ATOMS: atom_id res chain seq x y z
N ASP A 1 8.69 -17.00 13.40
CA ASP A 1 8.19 -17.26 12.04
C ASP A 1 7.14 -16.25 11.63
N ILE A 2 7.15 -15.86 10.36
CA ILE A 2 6.08 -15.07 9.74
C ILE A 2 5.15 -16.06 9.02
N VAL A 3 3.90 -16.14 9.47
CA VAL A 3 2.91 -17.11 8.95
C VAL A 3 2.16 -16.57 7.73
N CYS A 4 1.88 -15.27 7.70
CA CYS A 4 1.14 -14.62 6.63
C CYS A 4 1.64 -13.18 6.48
N ALA A 5 2.12 -12.82 5.30
CA ALA A 5 2.40 -11.44 4.93
C ALA A 5 1.18 -10.86 4.22
N VAL A 6 0.76 -9.67 4.62
CA VAL A 6 -0.42 -8.99 4.07
C VAL A 6 -0.02 -7.76 3.27
N ASN A 7 -0.86 -7.42 2.29
CA ASN A 7 -0.70 -6.19 1.52
C ASN A 7 -1.59 -5.10 2.13
N LEU A 8 -0.95 -4.14 2.81
CA LEU A 8 -1.61 -2.98 3.38
C LEU A 8 -1.37 -1.75 2.49
N GLN A 9 -2.46 -1.03 2.21
CA GLN A 9 -2.44 0.23 1.50
C GLN A 9 -2.87 1.35 2.45
N HIS A 10 -2.26 2.52 2.34
CA HIS A 10 -2.66 3.67 3.16
C HIS A 10 -4.05 4.16 2.76
N ASN A 11 -4.90 4.48 3.74
CA ASN A 11 -6.21 5.08 3.47
C ASN A 11 -6.06 6.59 3.22
N CYS A 12 -5.58 6.93 2.02
CA CYS A 12 -5.36 8.32 1.60
C CYS A 12 -6.63 9.16 1.56
N LEU A 13 -7.78 8.53 1.33
CA LEU A 13 -9.08 9.22 1.22
C LEU A 13 -9.46 9.85 2.56
N ASP A 14 -9.49 9.04 3.62
CA ASP A 14 -9.86 9.52 4.95
C ASP A 14 -8.79 10.41 5.57
N ALA A 15 -7.51 10.11 5.28
CA ALA A 15 -6.37 10.93 5.70
C ALA A 15 -6.20 12.23 4.89
N LYS A 16 -7.02 12.45 3.85
CA LYS A 16 -7.00 13.64 2.98
C LYS A 16 -5.60 13.98 2.46
N CYS A 17 -4.88 12.97 1.97
CA CYS A 17 -3.54 13.15 1.41
C CYS A 17 -3.63 13.84 0.04
N THR A 18 -3.64 15.16 0.04
CA THR A 18 -3.76 15.98 -1.19
C THR A 18 -2.43 16.54 -1.67
N ASN A 19 -1.42 16.57 -0.80
CA ASN A 19 -0.10 17.08 -1.14
C ASN A 19 0.61 16.10 -2.08
N LEU A 20 1.40 16.67 -2.99
CA LEU A 20 2.25 15.94 -3.89
C LEU A 20 3.71 16.35 -3.64
N SER A 21 4.61 15.37 -3.66
CA SER A 21 6.05 15.58 -3.67
C SER A 21 6.66 14.97 -4.93
N THR A 22 7.91 15.31 -5.22
CA THR A 22 8.61 14.82 -6.40
C THR A 22 9.67 13.80 -6.01
N LYS A 23 9.75 12.69 -6.73
CA LYS A 23 10.76 11.64 -6.51
C LYS A 23 11.41 11.23 -7.83
N HIS A 24 12.71 10.95 -7.79
CA HIS A 24 13.41 10.33 -8.92
C HIS A 24 12.87 8.93 -9.21
N VAL A 25 12.73 8.62 -10.50
CA VAL A 25 12.37 7.29 -10.98
C VAL A 25 13.61 6.40 -10.94
N TRP A 26 13.45 5.21 -10.36
CA TRP A 26 14.48 4.18 -10.32
C TRP A 26 14.13 3.08 -11.32
N GLN A 27 15.11 2.65 -12.12
CA GLN A 27 14.99 1.55 -13.07
C GLN A 27 16.15 0.58 -12.88
N GLU A 28 15.86 -0.71 -12.67
CA GLU A 28 16.89 -1.73 -12.43
C GLU A 28 17.90 -1.36 -11.34
N ARG A 29 17.44 -0.68 -10.28
CA ARG A 29 18.27 -0.13 -9.18
C ARG A 29 19.22 1.02 -9.58
N THR A 30 19.05 1.59 -10.77
CA THR A 30 19.74 2.82 -11.20
C THR A 30 18.78 4.00 -11.07
N GLN A 31 19.23 5.08 -10.42
CA GLN A 31 18.48 6.33 -10.38
C GLN A 31 18.56 7.01 -11.74
N THR A 32 17.41 7.43 -12.27
CA THR A 32 17.34 8.19 -13.53
C THR A 32 17.13 9.68 -13.25
N ASP A 33 17.37 10.51 -14.26
CA ASP A 33 17.07 11.94 -14.19
C ASP A 33 15.56 12.22 -14.29
N GLN A 34 14.75 11.22 -14.65
CA GLN A 34 13.30 11.36 -14.70
C GLN A 34 12.74 11.45 -13.28
N THR A 35 11.78 12.36 -13.10
CA THR A 35 11.06 12.51 -11.85
C THR A 35 9.59 12.20 -12.04
N THR A 36 8.94 11.72 -10.98
CA THR A 36 7.50 11.52 -10.93
C THR A 36 6.90 12.20 -9.71
N SER A 37 5.62 12.56 -9.82
CA SER A 37 4.84 13.10 -8.71
C SER A 37 4.31 11.95 -7.86
N ILE A 38 4.46 12.04 -6.54
CA ILE A 38 4.00 11.04 -5.59
C ILE A 38 3.13 11.71 -4.52
N VAL A 39 2.12 10.98 -4.04
CA VAL A 39 1.29 11.46 -2.93
C VAL A 39 2.12 11.52 -1.65
N GLU A 40 2.09 12.67 -0.98
CA GLU A 40 2.66 12.84 0.35
C GLU A 40 1.60 12.42 1.39
N HIS A 41 1.88 11.32 2.10
CA HIS A 41 0.93 10.76 3.06
C HIS A 41 0.95 11.51 4.39
N GLN A 42 -0.24 11.90 4.85
CA GLN A 42 -0.44 12.38 6.22
C GLN A 42 -0.38 11.19 7.19
N PRO A 43 0.19 11.36 8.40
CA PRO A 43 0.18 10.30 9.40
C PRO A 43 -1.25 9.88 9.76
N SER A 44 -1.57 8.60 9.58
CA SER A 44 -2.87 8.01 9.91
C SER A 44 -2.71 6.55 10.34
N PRO A 45 -3.48 6.08 11.33
CA PRO A 45 -3.49 4.67 11.72
C PRO A 45 -4.40 3.81 10.84
N HIS A 46 -5.12 4.40 9.87
CA HIS A 46 -6.09 3.69 9.04
C HIS A 46 -5.47 3.18 7.73
N TYR A 47 -5.63 1.88 7.48
CA TYR A 47 -5.12 1.19 6.31
C TYR A 47 -6.21 0.33 5.67
N LEU A 48 -6.09 0.13 4.37
CA LEU A 48 -6.90 -0.79 3.59
C LEU A 48 -6.10 -2.08 3.41
N LEU A 49 -6.67 -3.20 3.83
CA LEU A 49 -6.11 -4.52 3.61
C LEU A 49 -6.60 -5.06 2.26
N ASN A 50 -5.68 -5.37 1.35
CA ASN A 50 -6.04 -6.10 0.15
C ASN A 50 -6.26 -7.57 0.49
N THR A 51 -7.53 -7.93 0.64
CA THR A 51 -7.97 -9.29 0.97
C THR A 51 -7.71 -10.28 -0.16
N PHE A 52 -7.68 -9.80 -1.41
CA PHE A 52 -7.38 -10.56 -2.63
C PHE A 52 -5.89 -10.56 -2.97
N SER A 53 -5.02 -10.48 -1.95
CA SER A 53 -3.57 -10.57 -2.14
C SER A 53 -3.21 -11.87 -2.87
N ILE A 54 -2.41 -11.76 -3.94
CA ILE A 54 -1.98 -12.89 -4.79
C ILE A 54 -1.30 -13.98 -3.95
N HIS A 55 -0.55 -13.56 -2.93
CA HIS A 55 0.06 -14.44 -1.95
C HIS A 55 -0.73 -14.36 -0.65
N ASN A 56 -1.05 -15.52 -0.07
CA ASN A 56 -1.77 -15.69 1.21
C ASN A 56 -3.28 -15.42 1.21
N TYR A 57 -3.94 -15.32 0.05
CA TYR A 57 -5.40 -15.18 -0.04
C TYR A 57 -6.17 -16.14 0.86
N GLN A 58 -5.85 -17.44 0.83
CA GLN A 58 -6.53 -18.45 1.62
C GLN A 58 -6.41 -18.19 3.13
N HIS A 59 -5.21 -17.81 3.59
CA HIS A 59 -5.01 -17.43 4.98
C HIS A 59 -5.81 -16.19 5.33
N ILE A 60 -5.73 -15.13 4.51
CA ILE A 60 -6.45 -13.87 4.76
C ILE A 60 -7.95 -14.12 4.82
N HIS A 61 -8.50 -14.82 3.83
CA HIS A 61 -9.93 -15.15 3.73
C HIS A 61 -10.44 -15.93 4.93
N SER A 62 -9.64 -16.82 5.52
CA SER A 62 -10.05 -17.57 6.72
C SER A 62 -10.27 -16.70 7.97
N PHE A 63 -9.76 -15.46 7.97
CA PHE A 63 -9.95 -14.49 9.06
C PHE A 63 -10.99 -13.41 8.71
N LEU A 64 -11.57 -13.44 7.51
CA LEU A 64 -12.59 -12.47 7.12
C LEU A 64 -13.97 -12.89 7.64
N PRO A 65 -14.85 -11.94 7.96
CA PRO A 65 -16.25 -12.23 8.23
C PRO A 65 -16.92 -12.81 6.97
N GLU A 66 -17.89 -13.71 7.14
CA GLU A 66 -18.64 -14.29 6.01
C GLU A 66 -19.41 -13.25 5.18
N SER A 67 -19.66 -12.06 5.74
CA SER A 67 -20.37 -10.97 5.09
C SER A 67 -19.51 -10.18 4.07
N LEU A 68 -18.23 -10.53 3.92
CA LEU A 68 -17.23 -9.80 3.13
C LEU A 68 -16.72 -10.65 1.96
#